data_AF-A0A524M0J6-F1
#
_entry.id   AF-A0A524M0J6-F1
#
_cell.length_a   1.000
_cell.length_b   1.000
_cell.length_c   1.000
_cell.angle_alpha   90.00
_cell.angle_beta   90.00
_cell.angle_gamma   90.00
#
_symmetry.space_group_name_H-M   'P 1'
#
loop_
_entity.id
_entity.type
_entity.pdbx_description
1 polymer ?
#
loop_
_entity_poly.entity_id
_entity_poly.type
_entity_poly.pdbx_seq_one_letter_code
_entity_poly.pdbx_strand_id
1 'polypeptide(L)'
;MAVEIYLEPELSEMVGSEEVTAEWKQHDEELGMEGQLKLITPKSSGENDKNPSPYIHMNKKAENVFAILCPEVVNYKKYDKSTIPREVLREIALAEKEKFFDQICIWYDDASPDPLVVGYIKVGNYEHVKHMIARFGDEVLPFEVLEEKAILRLKKRLSDKLTAALTGINVKVDNFFNPTRYNDDNLNIEFTTVTYSHRSGV
;
A
#
# COMPACT_ATOMS: atom_id res chain seq x y z
N MET A 1 -20.06 6.58 12.24
CA MET A 1 -18.94 6.63 11.29
C MET A 1 -17.96 7.69 11.77
N ALA A 2 -16.79 7.26 12.20
CA ALA A 2 -15.68 8.11 12.57
C ALA A 2 -14.90 8.54 11.32
N VAL A 3 -14.24 9.70 11.42
CA VAL A 3 -13.45 10.30 10.34
C VAL A 3 -12.18 10.88 10.94
N GLU A 4 -11.06 10.66 10.26
CA GLU A 4 -9.78 11.29 10.56
C GLU A 4 -9.22 11.92 9.28
N ILE A 5 -8.85 13.19 9.36
CA ILE A 5 -8.29 13.96 8.23
C ILE A 5 -6.81 14.21 8.54
N TYR A 6 -5.94 13.88 7.60
CA TYR A 6 -4.49 13.99 7.75
C TYR A 6 -3.98 15.29 7.13
N LEU A 7 -4.48 16.41 7.63
CA LEU A 7 -4.07 17.75 7.22
C LEU A 7 -3.04 18.30 8.21
N GLU A 8 -1.94 18.85 7.72
CA GLU A 8 -0.99 19.57 8.54
C GLU A 8 -1.57 20.96 8.87
N PRO A 9 -1.86 21.28 10.15
CA PRO A 9 -2.57 22.51 10.51
C PRO A 9 -1.85 23.77 10.02
N GLU A 10 -0.52 23.74 10.05
CA GLU A 10 0.37 24.84 9.63
C GLU A 10 0.29 25.11 8.12
N LEU A 11 -0.07 24.11 7.32
CA LEU A 11 -0.23 24.23 5.87
C LEU A 11 -1.68 24.48 5.46
N SER A 12 -2.63 24.45 6.40
CA SER A 12 -4.05 24.66 6.10
C SER A 12 -4.33 26.06 5.55
N GLU A 13 -3.58 27.07 6.01
CA GLU A 13 -3.70 28.47 5.57
C GLU A 13 -3.14 28.69 4.15
N MET A 14 -2.27 27.80 3.68
CA MET A 14 -1.77 27.84 2.30
C MET A 14 -2.82 27.38 1.29
N VAL A 15 -3.83 26.65 1.74
CA VAL A 15 -4.84 26.08 0.84
C VAL A 15 -5.76 27.18 0.32
N GLY A 16 -5.56 27.54 -0.95
CA GLY A 16 -6.36 28.56 -1.64
C GLY A 16 -5.87 30.00 -1.43
N SER A 17 -4.71 30.21 -0.81
CA SER A 17 -4.08 31.53 -0.67
C SER A 17 -2.83 31.64 -1.54
N GLU A 18 -2.95 32.34 -2.67
CA GLU A 18 -1.82 32.62 -3.57
C GLU A 18 -0.76 33.50 -2.89
N GLU A 19 -1.18 34.40 -1.99
CA GLU A 19 -0.30 35.30 -1.24
C GLU A 19 0.62 34.52 -0.28
N VAL A 20 0.05 33.66 0.56
CA VAL A 20 0.82 32.85 1.53
C VAL A 20 1.76 31.88 0.80
N THR A 21 1.32 31.35 -0.34
CA THR A 21 2.18 30.48 -1.17
C THR A 21 3.34 31.26 -1.79
N ALA A 22 3.13 32.52 -2.20
CA ALA A 22 4.19 33.37 -2.73
C ALA A 22 5.21 33.77 -1.65
N GLU A 23 4.73 34.14 -0.45
CA GLU A 23 5.59 34.42 0.72
C GLU A 23 6.45 33.21 1.09
N TRP A 24 5.86 32.01 1.08
CA TRP A 24 6.58 30.77 1.34
C TRP A 24 7.69 30.52 0.31
N LYS A 25 7.39 30.67 -0.99
CA LYS A 25 8.39 30.56 -2.06
C LYS A 25 9.54 31.55 -1.86
N GLN A 26 9.22 32.79 -1.48
CA GLN A 26 10.23 33.82 -1.22
C GLN A 26 11.15 33.43 -0.06
N HIS A 27 10.58 32.95 1.05
CA HIS A 27 11.38 32.49 2.19
C HIS A 27 12.27 31.28 1.85
N ASP A 28 11.75 30.35 1.05
CA ASP A 28 12.52 29.20 0.57
C ASP A 28 13.71 29.61 -0.31
N GLU A 29 13.50 30.60 -1.18
CA GLU A 29 14.55 31.17 -2.03
C GLU A 29 15.61 31.93 -1.21
N GLU A 30 15.17 32.75 -0.24
CA GLU A 30 16.05 33.49 0.67
C GLU A 30 16.93 32.56 1.52
N LEU A 31 16.37 31.42 1.96
CA LEU A 31 17.08 30.42 2.78
C LEU A 31 17.87 29.41 1.94
N GLY A 32 17.76 29.44 0.61
CA GLY A 32 18.42 28.50 -0.29
C GLY A 32 17.93 27.05 -0.14
N MET A 33 16.66 26.84 0.23
CA MET A 33 16.08 25.53 0.49
C MET A 33 15.65 24.81 -0.79
N GLU A 34 16.62 24.46 -1.64
CA GLU A 34 16.38 23.79 -2.93
C GLU A 34 15.56 22.49 -2.84
N GLY A 35 15.58 21.81 -1.69
CA GLY A 35 14.80 20.61 -1.43
C GLY A 35 13.30 20.87 -1.30
N GLN A 36 12.92 22.03 -0.74
CA GLN A 36 11.52 22.43 -0.54
C GLN A 36 10.92 23.01 -1.83
N LEU A 37 11.72 23.78 -2.58
CA LEU A 37 11.37 24.23 -3.93
C LEU A 37 11.06 23.06 -4.89
N LYS A 38 11.63 21.87 -4.65
CA LYS A 38 11.36 20.63 -5.40
C LYS A 38 9.97 20.01 -5.16
N LEU A 39 9.25 20.48 -4.13
CA LEU A 39 7.89 20.04 -3.80
C LEU A 39 6.83 20.83 -4.55
N ILE A 40 7.14 22.09 -4.90
CA ILE A 40 6.29 22.98 -5.69
C ILE A 40 6.46 22.78 -7.20
N THR A 41 7.58 22.18 -7.62
CA THR A 41 7.92 22.11 -9.05
C THR A 41 6.97 21.18 -9.81
N PRO A 42 6.53 21.56 -11.02
CA PRO A 42 5.63 20.76 -11.83
C PRO A 42 6.26 19.44 -12.26
N LYS A 43 5.67 18.31 -11.86
CA LYS A 43 6.23 16.97 -12.19
C LYS A 43 5.52 16.23 -13.32
N SER A 44 4.55 16.82 -14.01
CA SER A 44 3.80 16.03 -15.01
C SER A 44 3.03 16.79 -16.10
N SER A 45 2.73 18.09 -15.96
CA SER A 45 1.75 18.72 -16.85
C SER A 45 2.01 20.19 -17.24
N GLY A 46 3.27 20.66 -17.31
CA GLY A 46 3.61 21.96 -17.91
C GLY A 46 2.99 23.23 -17.30
N GLU A 47 2.14 23.11 -16.28
CA GLU A 47 1.55 24.21 -15.51
C GLU A 47 2.41 24.46 -14.27
N ASN A 48 2.96 25.67 -14.13
CA ASN A 48 3.92 26.07 -13.10
C ASN A 48 3.31 26.33 -11.71
N ASP A 49 2.04 26.00 -11.51
CA ASP A 49 1.26 26.46 -10.35
C ASP A 49 0.67 25.29 -9.55
N LYS A 50 1.52 24.35 -9.11
CA LYS A 50 1.09 23.37 -8.10
C LYS A 50 1.52 23.86 -6.73
N ASN A 51 0.54 24.15 -5.88
CA ASN A 51 0.76 24.40 -4.46
C ASN A 51 1.25 23.12 -3.78
N PRO A 52 2.12 23.22 -2.76
CA PRO A 52 2.56 22.05 -2.01
C PRO A 52 1.34 21.38 -1.36
N SER A 53 1.33 20.05 -1.34
CA SER A 53 0.24 19.29 -0.71
C SER A 53 0.25 19.53 0.80
N PRO A 54 -0.86 19.96 1.42
CA PRO A 54 -0.97 20.18 2.87
C PRO A 54 -1.20 18.87 3.65
N TYR A 55 -1.23 17.74 2.96
CA TYR A 55 -1.53 16.42 3.50
C TYR A 55 -0.27 15.66 3.92
N ILE A 56 -0.38 14.84 4.95
CA ILE A 56 0.75 14.10 5.52
C ILE A 56 1.31 13.08 4.53
N HIS A 57 2.63 13.11 4.32
CA HIS A 57 3.34 12.13 3.52
C HIS A 57 3.30 10.73 4.16
N MET A 58 2.93 9.72 3.38
CA MET A 58 2.89 8.34 3.84
C MET A 58 4.30 7.74 3.88
N ASN A 59 4.85 7.54 5.07
CA ASN A 59 6.13 6.84 5.22
C ASN A 59 5.99 5.36 4.82
N LYS A 60 7.13 4.70 4.55
CA LYS A 60 7.16 3.29 4.11
C LYS A 60 6.49 2.33 5.10
N LYS A 61 6.54 2.66 6.40
CA LYS A 61 5.91 1.86 7.46
C LYS A 61 4.38 1.93 7.35
N ALA A 62 3.82 3.12 7.26
CA ALA A 62 2.39 3.36 7.06
C ALA A 62 1.91 2.73 5.76
N GLU A 63 2.66 2.89 4.66
CA GLU A 63 2.35 2.24 3.39
C GLU A 63 2.22 0.72 3.55
N ASN A 64 3.18 0.07 4.20
CA ASN A 64 3.13 -1.37 4.41
C ASN A 64 1.96 -1.80 5.29
N VAL A 65 1.69 -1.06 6.37
CA VAL A 65 0.58 -1.32 7.29
C VAL A 65 -0.75 -1.25 6.53
N PHE A 66 -0.99 -0.14 5.84
CA PHE A 66 -2.23 0.06 5.08
C PHE A 66 -2.33 -0.86 3.86
N ALA A 67 -1.24 -1.23 3.19
CA ALA A 67 -1.28 -2.18 2.09
C ALA A 67 -1.62 -3.61 2.54
N ILE A 68 -1.26 -3.99 3.77
CA ILE A 68 -1.64 -5.28 4.36
C ILE A 68 -3.11 -5.27 4.80
N LEU A 69 -3.54 -4.15 5.38
CA LEU A 69 -4.86 -3.99 5.95
C LEU A 69 -5.93 -3.74 4.89
N CYS A 70 -5.64 -2.87 3.92
CA CYS A 70 -6.49 -2.42 2.83
C CYS A 70 -5.84 -2.75 1.48
N PRO A 71 -5.85 -4.03 1.05
CA PRO A 71 -5.13 -4.47 -0.14
C PRO A 71 -5.78 -4.00 -1.45
N GLU A 72 -7.07 -3.69 -1.44
CA GLU A 72 -7.80 -3.25 -2.64
C GLU A 72 -7.63 -1.75 -2.84
N VAL A 73 -7.28 -1.35 -4.07
CA VAL A 73 -7.06 0.05 -4.43
C VAL A 73 -7.92 0.42 -5.63
N VAL A 74 -8.82 1.39 -5.46
CA VAL A 74 -9.69 1.87 -6.54
C VAL A 74 -9.63 3.37 -6.67
N ASN A 75 -9.87 3.88 -7.88
CA ASN A 75 -10.05 5.31 -8.06
C ASN A 75 -11.28 5.79 -7.26
N TYR A 76 -11.17 6.94 -6.60
CA TYR A 76 -12.25 7.44 -5.73
C TYR A 76 -13.59 7.61 -6.45
N LYS A 77 -13.59 7.92 -7.76
CA LYS A 77 -14.80 8.04 -8.59
C LYS A 77 -15.52 6.71 -8.84
N LYS A 78 -14.84 5.58 -8.64
CA LYS A 78 -15.36 4.23 -8.87
C LYS A 78 -15.64 3.47 -7.58
N TYR A 79 -15.46 4.09 -6.42
CA TYR A 79 -15.67 3.44 -5.14
C TYR A 79 -17.16 3.27 -4.84
N ASP A 80 -17.60 2.03 -4.63
CA ASP A 80 -19.00 1.65 -4.49
C ASP A 80 -19.27 0.80 -3.22
N LYS A 81 -18.27 0.62 -2.37
CA LYS A 81 -18.32 -0.33 -1.24
C LYS A 81 -19.00 0.23 0.00
N SER A 82 -18.79 1.51 0.30
CA SER A 82 -19.44 2.19 1.43
C SER A 82 -19.68 3.66 1.14
N THR A 83 -20.61 4.27 1.88
CA THR A 83 -20.87 5.70 1.79
C THR A 83 -19.69 6.49 2.36
N ILE A 84 -19.15 7.41 1.58
CA ILE A 84 -18.07 8.30 2.03
C ILE A 84 -18.68 9.45 2.86
N PRO A 85 -18.17 9.74 4.08
CA PRO A 85 -18.61 10.88 4.87
C PRO A 85 -18.45 12.20 4.11
N ARG A 86 -19.33 13.17 4.43
CA ARG A 86 -19.33 14.49 3.78
C ARG A 86 -18.01 15.24 3.99
N GLU A 87 -17.40 15.08 5.16
CA GLU A 87 -16.13 15.68 5.53
C GLU A 87 -15.01 15.19 4.60
N VAL A 88 -14.95 13.88 4.36
CA VAL A 88 -13.97 13.26 3.45
C VAL A 88 -14.22 13.69 2.00
N LEU A 89 -15.49 13.76 1.58
CA LEU A 89 -15.82 14.27 0.25
C LEU A 89 -15.39 15.72 0.05
N ARG A 90 -15.48 16.56 1.09
CA ARG A 90 -15.00 17.94 1.03
C ARG A 90 -13.49 18.00 0.83
N GLU A 91 -12.73 17.17 1.53
CA GLU A 91 -11.27 17.10 1.37
C GLU A 91 -10.87 16.56 -0.01
N ILE A 92 -11.56 15.54 -0.53
CA ILE A 92 -11.34 15.04 -1.89
C ILE A 92 -11.63 16.14 -2.92
N ALA A 93 -12.75 16.87 -2.76
CA ALA A 93 -13.11 17.95 -3.68
C ALA A 93 -12.09 19.10 -3.63
N LEU A 94 -11.59 19.43 -2.45
CA LEU A 94 -10.52 20.42 -2.26
C LEU A 94 -9.24 19.98 -2.96
N ALA A 95 -8.83 18.73 -2.75
CA ALA A 95 -7.63 18.18 -3.36
C ALA A 95 -7.71 18.06 -4.89
N GLU A 96 -8.89 17.80 -5.45
CA GLU A 96 -9.13 17.82 -6.89
C GLU A 96 -9.13 19.26 -7.45
N LYS A 97 -9.77 20.21 -6.76
CA LYS A 97 -9.85 21.62 -7.17
C LYS A 97 -8.46 22.26 -7.24
N GLU A 98 -7.65 22.05 -6.21
CA GLU A 98 -6.30 22.61 -6.10
C GLU A 98 -5.24 21.76 -6.84
N LYS A 99 -5.65 20.65 -7.48
CA LYS A 99 -4.79 19.74 -8.25
C LYS A 99 -3.54 19.27 -7.47
N PHE A 100 -3.66 19.06 -6.16
CA PHE A 100 -2.53 18.62 -5.31
C PHE A 100 -1.96 17.26 -5.74
N PHE A 101 -2.79 16.39 -6.30
CA PHE A 101 -2.43 15.02 -6.67
C PHE A 101 -2.70 14.75 -8.14
N ASP A 102 -1.87 13.92 -8.76
CA ASP A 102 -2.12 13.41 -10.13
C ASP A 102 -3.26 12.38 -10.12
N GLN A 103 -3.40 11.64 -9.02
CA GLN A 103 -4.46 10.64 -8.84
C GLN A 103 -4.87 10.54 -7.37
N ILE A 104 -6.16 10.37 -7.11
CA ILE A 104 -6.71 10.07 -5.78
C ILE A 104 -7.33 8.67 -5.83
N CYS A 105 -6.96 7.82 -4.86
CA CYS A 105 -7.49 6.46 -4.73
C CYS A 105 -8.04 6.23 -3.32
N ILE A 106 -8.91 5.23 -3.21
CA ILE A 106 -9.42 4.70 -1.94
C ILE A 106 -8.87 3.29 -1.78
N TRP A 107 -8.15 3.09 -0.68
CA TRP A 107 -7.65 1.80 -0.24
C TRP A 107 -8.67 1.22 0.74
N TYR A 108 -9.11 -0.01 0.50
CA TYR A 108 -10.10 -0.67 1.35
C TYR A 108 -9.87 -2.19 1.43
N ASP A 109 -10.67 -2.84 2.25
CA ASP A 109 -10.79 -4.30 2.34
C ASP A 109 -12.26 -4.66 2.55
N ASP A 110 -12.74 -5.72 1.89
CA ASP A 110 -14.14 -6.16 2.04
C ASP A 110 -14.43 -6.68 3.46
N ALA A 111 -13.41 -7.12 4.20
CA ALA A 111 -13.54 -7.74 5.52
C ALA A 111 -13.30 -6.78 6.71
N SER A 112 -13.03 -5.49 6.47
CA SER A 112 -12.57 -4.45 7.44
C SER A 112 -11.04 -4.35 7.54
N PRO A 113 -10.48 -3.15 7.26
CA PRO A 113 -10.61 -1.98 8.13
C PRO A 113 -11.14 -0.72 7.43
N ASP A 114 -11.27 0.36 8.20
CA ASP A 114 -11.67 1.70 7.78
C ASP A 114 -10.93 2.14 6.50
N PRO A 115 -11.65 2.38 5.38
CA PRO A 115 -11.06 2.85 4.14
C PRO A 115 -10.16 4.08 4.31
N LEU A 116 -9.08 4.12 3.53
CA LEU A 116 -8.10 5.20 3.49
C LEU A 116 -8.11 5.87 2.12
N VAL A 117 -8.26 7.19 2.11
CA VAL A 117 -8.11 8.02 0.92
C VAL A 117 -6.64 8.44 0.79
N VAL A 118 -6.05 8.14 -0.37
CA VAL A 118 -4.63 8.35 -0.66
C VAL A 118 -4.48 9.17 -1.94
N GLY A 119 -3.71 10.26 -1.85
CA GLY A 119 -3.27 11.06 -2.98
C GLY A 119 -1.92 10.60 -3.52
N TYR A 120 -1.77 10.56 -4.84
CA TYR A 120 -0.56 10.12 -5.54
C TYR A 120 0.05 11.30 -6.31
N ILE A 121 1.33 11.54 -6.08
CA ILE A 121 2.15 12.51 -6.82
C ILE A 121 3.20 11.72 -7.60
N LYS A 122 3.21 11.86 -8.92
CA LYS A 122 4.19 11.22 -9.79
C LYS A 122 5.53 11.95 -9.65
N VAL A 123 6.59 11.23 -9.26
CA VAL A 123 7.95 11.78 -9.12
C VAL A 123 8.88 11.30 -10.23
N GLY A 124 8.60 10.13 -10.81
CA GLY A 124 9.33 9.60 -11.95
C GLY A 124 8.42 8.86 -12.92
N ASN A 125 8.99 8.11 -13.86
CA ASN A 125 8.21 7.35 -14.83
C ASN A 125 7.33 6.26 -14.19
N TYR A 126 7.80 5.69 -13.09
CA TYR A 126 7.14 4.59 -12.38
C TYR A 126 6.93 4.85 -10.89
N GLU A 127 7.54 5.90 -10.33
CA GLU A 127 7.51 6.18 -8.91
C GLU A 127 6.43 7.22 -8.58
N HIS A 128 5.64 6.87 -7.57
CA HIS A 128 4.60 7.74 -7.01
C HIS A 128 4.84 7.89 -5.52
N VAL A 129 4.86 9.15 -5.08
CA VAL A 129 4.83 9.53 -3.67
C VAL A 129 3.38 9.56 -3.23
N LYS A 130 3.10 8.99 -2.06
CA LYS A 130 1.74 8.82 -1.55
C LYS A 130 1.52 9.70 -0.32
N HIS A 131 0.38 10.36 -0.27
CA HIS A 131 -0.03 11.20 0.86
C HIS A 131 -1.37 10.70 1.40
N MET A 132 -1.53 10.70 2.71
CA MET A 132 -2.78 10.32 3.36
C MET A 132 -3.69 11.55 3.39
N ILE A 133 -4.90 11.43 2.85
CA ILE A 133 -5.87 12.53 2.84
C ILE A 133 -6.80 12.39 4.04
N ALA A 134 -7.48 11.24 4.12
CA ALA A 134 -8.43 10.96 5.20
C ALA A 134 -8.66 9.45 5.36
N ARG A 135 -9.07 9.05 6.55
CA ARG A 135 -9.57 7.72 6.86
C ARG A 135 -10.98 7.81 7.41
N PHE A 136 -11.83 6.85 7.07
CA PHE A 136 -13.22 6.85 7.53
C PHE A 136 -13.75 5.44 7.71
N GLY A 137 -14.64 5.26 8.67
CA GLY A 137 -15.27 3.97 8.91
C GLY A 137 -15.89 3.89 10.30
N ASP A 138 -15.95 2.70 10.89
CA ASP A 138 -16.68 2.48 12.13
C ASP A 138 -15.85 2.82 13.37
N GLU A 139 -14.55 2.52 13.36
CA GLU A 139 -13.72 2.60 14.58
C GLU A 139 -12.54 3.56 14.47
N VAL A 140 -12.02 3.84 13.27
CA VAL A 140 -10.86 4.73 12.98
C VAL A 140 -9.78 4.60 14.05
N LEU A 141 -9.19 3.40 14.12
CA LEU A 141 -8.33 3.00 15.22
C LEU A 141 -6.96 3.70 15.22
N PRO A 142 -6.34 3.98 16.37
CA PRO A 142 -4.98 4.54 16.42
C PRO A 142 -3.97 3.73 15.59
N PHE A 143 -2.95 4.41 15.06
CA PHE A 143 -1.99 3.79 14.15
C PHE A 143 -1.23 2.62 14.80
N GLU A 144 -0.94 2.69 16.10
CA GLU A 144 -0.28 1.63 16.87
C GLU A 144 -1.13 0.34 16.86
N VAL A 145 -2.45 0.48 17.01
CA VAL A 145 -3.39 -0.65 16.97
C VAL A 145 -3.50 -1.21 15.56
N LEU A 146 -3.48 -0.35 14.54
CA LEU A 146 -3.44 -0.81 13.15
C LEU A 146 -2.18 -1.60 12.83
N GLU A 147 -1.03 -1.15 13.32
CA GLU A 147 0.24 -1.83 13.12
C GLU A 147 0.19 -3.26 13.70
N GLU A 148 -0.31 -3.41 14.93
CA GLU A 148 -0.49 -4.73 15.54
C GLU A 148 -1.43 -5.62 14.72
N LYS A 149 -2.56 -5.08 14.26
CA LYS A 149 -3.50 -5.79 13.39
C LYS A 149 -2.85 -6.21 12.07
N ALA A 150 -2.05 -5.33 11.45
CA ALA A 150 -1.34 -5.62 10.22
C ALA A 150 -0.31 -6.75 10.41
N ILE A 151 0.44 -6.71 11.52
CA ILE A 151 1.41 -7.76 11.88
C ILE A 151 0.69 -9.11 12.06
N LEU A 152 -0.43 -9.14 12.79
CA LEU A 152 -1.22 -10.35 13.00
C LEU A 152 -1.76 -10.92 11.68
N ARG A 153 -2.33 -10.06 10.83
CA ARG A 153 -2.84 -10.44 9.50
C ARG A 153 -1.73 -10.99 8.62
N LEU A 154 -0.54 -10.36 8.64
CA LEU A 154 0.61 -10.81 7.88
C LEU A 154 1.13 -12.17 8.38
N LYS A 155 1.27 -12.34 9.71
CA LYS A 155 1.66 -13.62 10.32
C LYS A 155 0.71 -14.72 9.91
N LYS A 156 -0.61 -14.50 10.03
CA LYS A 156 -1.64 -15.46 9.61
C LYS A 156 -1.48 -15.81 8.13
N ARG A 157 -1.40 -14.80 7.24
CA ARG A 157 -1.23 -15.01 5.80
C ARG A 157 0.01 -15.83 5.45
N LEU A 158 1.12 -15.60 6.14
CA LEU A 158 2.36 -16.36 5.93
C LEU A 158 2.26 -17.79 6.47
N SER A 159 1.67 -17.98 7.65
CA SER A 159 1.41 -19.31 8.21
C SER A 159 0.51 -20.13 7.28
N ASP A 160 -0.58 -19.55 6.78
CA ASP A 160 -1.51 -20.23 5.86
C ASP A 160 -0.81 -20.67 4.58
N LYS A 161 0.05 -19.80 4.01
CA LYS A 161 0.88 -20.13 2.84
C LYS A 161 1.87 -21.26 3.11
N LEU A 162 2.52 -21.24 4.28
CA LEU A 162 3.47 -22.26 4.68
C LEU A 162 2.77 -23.61 4.88
N THR A 163 1.63 -23.63 5.56
CA THR A 163 0.82 -24.84 5.75
C THR A 163 0.36 -25.41 4.41
N ALA A 164 -0.15 -24.56 3.50
CA ALA A 164 -0.54 -25.00 2.16
C ALA A 164 0.62 -25.61 1.37
N ALA A 165 1.81 -24.99 1.43
CA ALA A 165 3.01 -25.52 0.79
C ALA A 165 3.44 -26.87 1.39
N LEU A 166 3.41 -27.01 2.72
CA LEU A 166 3.74 -28.25 3.42
C LEU A 166 2.76 -29.38 3.07
N THR A 167 1.46 -29.08 3.02
CA THR A 167 0.44 -30.04 2.56
C THR A 167 0.73 -30.47 1.13
N GLY A 168 1.08 -29.54 0.24
CA GLY A 168 1.46 -29.87 -1.14
C GLY A 168 2.67 -30.78 -1.24
N ILE A 169 3.70 -30.58 -0.40
CA ILE A 169 4.87 -31.46 -0.33
C ILE A 169 4.48 -32.85 0.18
N ASN A 170 3.71 -32.93 1.27
CA ASN A 170 3.28 -34.21 1.83
C ASN A 170 2.48 -35.03 0.82
N VAL A 171 1.57 -34.40 0.07
CA VAL A 171 0.82 -35.08 -1.00
C VAL A 171 1.76 -35.63 -2.08
N LYS A 172 2.82 -34.90 -2.47
CA LYS A 172 3.81 -35.39 -3.44
C LYS A 172 4.61 -36.57 -2.89
N VAL A 173 5.02 -36.52 -1.62
CA VAL A 173 5.73 -37.61 -0.94
C VAL A 173 4.84 -38.85 -0.84
N ASP A 174 3.59 -38.69 -0.43
CA ASP A 174 2.62 -39.79 -0.32
C ASP A 174 2.35 -40.44 -1.68
N ASN A 175 2.22 -39.63 -2.73
CA ASN A 175 2.07 -40.15 -4.10
C ASN A 175 3.33 -40.87 -4.59
N PHE A 176 4.53 -40.40 -4.23
CA PHE A 176 5.79 -41.06 -4.56
C PHE A 176 5.87 -42.48 -3.99
N PHE A 177 5.48 -42.67 -2.73
CA PHE A 177 5.50 -43.98 -2.08
C PHE A 177 4.25 -44.84 -2.36
N ASN A 178 3.26 -44.34 -3.12
CA ASN A 178 2.07 -45.11 -3.47
C ASN A 178 2.15 -45.65 -4.91
N PRO A 179 2.48 -46.93 -5.10
CA PRO A 179 2.74 -47.52 -6.42
C PRO A 179 1.52 -47.55 -7.36
N THR A 180 0.29 -47.39 -6.82
CA THR A 180 -0.94 -47.32 -7.64
C THR A 180 -1.22 -45.93 -8.22
N ARG A 181 -0.51 -44.90 -7.76
CA ARG A 181 -0.72 -43.49 -8.13
C ARG A 181 0.51 -42.83 -8.74
N TYR A 182 1.63 -43.54 -8.81
CA TYR A 182 2.87 -43.02 -9.35
C TYR A 182 2.88 -43.14 -10.87
N ASN A 183 2.75 -42.02 -11.56
CA ASN A 183 2.89 -41.93 -13.02
C ASN A 183 3.66 -40.66 -13.44
N ASP A 184 4.48 -40.10 -12.53
CA ASP A 184 5.12 -38.81 -12.72
C ASP A 184 6.66 -38.95 -12.77
N ASP A 185 7.22 -38.73 -13.97
CA ASP A 185 8.67 -38.71 -14.26
C ASP A 185 9.38 -37.46 -13.69
N ASN A 186 8.68 -36.58 -12.98
CA ASN A 186 9.15 -35.22 -12.68
C ASN A 186 9.84 -35.00 -11.32
N LEU A 187 10.13 -36.05 -10.54
CA LEU A 187 10.76 -35.84 -9.23
C LEU A 187 12.26 -35.49 -9.33
N ASN A 188 12.93 -35.71 -10.47
CA ASN A 188 14.37 -35.40 -10.65
C ASN A 188 15.24 -35.90 -9.47
N ILE A 189 14.87 -37.02 -8.87
CA ILE A 189 15.65 -37.67 -7.81
C ILE A 189 16.49 -38.75 -8.49
N GLU A 190 17.82 -38.56 -8.53
CA GLU A 190 18.74 -39.61 -8.94
C GLU A 190 18.81 -40.68 -7.85
N PHE A 191 18.39 -41.90 -8.16
CA PHE A 191 18.54 -43.04 -7.25
C PHE A 191 19.84 -43.78 -7.56
N THR A 192 20.73 -43.88 -6.57
CA THR A 192 21.88 -44.79 -6.65
C THR A 192 21.41 -46.21 -6.32
N THR A 193 21.19 -47.03 -7.33
CA THR A 193 20.87 -48.46 -7.12
C THR A 193 22.05 -49.18 -6.49
N VAL A 194 21.87 -49.67 -5.25
CA VAL A 194 22.83 -50.55 -4.58
C VAL A 194 22.52 -52.00 -4.99
N THR A 195 23.33 -52.58 -5.87
CA THR A 195 23.22 -53.99 -6.22
C THR A 195 23.91 -54.86 -5.17
N TYR A 196 23.14 -55.69 -4.47
CA TYR A 196 23.69 -56.71 -3.58
C TYR A 196 24.05 -57.96 -4.38
N SER A 197 25.34 -58.30 -4.47
CA SER A 197 25.75 -59.60 -5.00
C SER A 197 25.53 -60.68 -3.94
N HIS A 198 24.55 -61.56 -4.18
CA HIS A 198 24.43 -62.79 -3.40
C HIS A 198 25.62 -63.70 -3.75
N ARG A 199 26.58 -63.83 -2.83
CA ARG A 199 27.52 -64.95 -2.86
C ARG A 199 26.77 -66.20 -2.42
N SER A 200 26.31 -66.97 -3.40
CA SER A 200 25.91 -68.37 -3.18
C SER A 200 27.16 -69.14 -2.78
N GLY A 201 27.38 -69.31 -1.47
CA GLY A 201 28.41 -70.21 -0.96
C GLY A 201 27.99 -71.64 -1.25
N VAL A 202 28.74 -72.29 -2.14
CA VAL A 202 28.77 -73.75 -2.35
C VAL A 202 29.83 -74.32 -1.43
#